data_AF-A0AAU8DGJ6-F1
#
_entry.id   AF-A0AAU8DGJ6-F1
#
_cell.length_a   1.000
_cell.length_b   1.000
_cell.length_c   1.000
_cell.angle_alpha   90.00
_cell.angle_beta   90.00
_cell.angle_gamma   90.00
#
_symmetry.space_group_name_H-M   'P 1'
#
loop_
_entity.id
_entity.type
_entity.pdbx_description
1 polymer ?
#
loop_
_entity_poly.entity_id
_entity_poly.type
_entity_poly.pdbx_seq_one_letter_code
_entity_poly.pdbx_strand_id
1 'polypeptide(L)' 'MSDQFSRMALGMAVGIGVGAVIGATLDNVPIGIAIGIAIGAAVGAIFAARKDK' A
#
# COMPACT_ATOMS: atom_id res chain seq x y z
N MET A 1 -9.21 18.48 -3.58
CA MET A 1 -8.12 17.58 -4.02
C MET A 1 -7.39 16.86 -2.87
N SER A 2 -7.78 17.07 -1.61
CA SER A 2 -7.13 16.48 -0.42
C SER A 2 -7.46 15.00 -0.16
N ASP A 3 -8.69 14.57 -0.46
CA ASP A 3 -9.16 13.21 -0.12
C ASP A 3 -8.46 12.10 -0.89
N GLN A 4 -8.11 12.34 -2.15
CA GLN A 4 -7.51 11.32 -3.01
C GLN A 4 -6.07 11.02 -2.57
N PHE A 5 -5.31 12.07 -2.26
CA PHE A 5 -3.98 11.93 -1.66
C PHE A 5 -4.04 11.22 -0.31
N SER A 6 -5.02 11.56 0.53
CA SER A 6 -5.15 10.92 1.85
C SER A 6 -5.46 9.42 1.75
N ARG A 7 -6.24 8.99 0.76
CA ARG A 7 -6.54 7.56 0.52
C ARG A 7 -5.35 6.81 -0.06
N MET A 8 -4.62 7.44 -0.98
CA MET A 8 -3.40 6.84 -1.53
C MET A 8 -2.30 6.74 -0.46
N ALA A 9 -2.13 7.78 0.36
CA ALA A 9 -1.21 7.77 1.49
C ALA A 9 -1.57 6.69 2.51
N LEU A 10 -2.87 6.51 2.81
CA LEU A 10 -3.35 5.44 3.69
C LEU A 10 -3.05 4.06 3.08
N GLY A 11 -3.34 3.86 1.80
CA GLY A 11 -3.03 2.62 1.09
C GLY A 11 -1.53 2.28 1.14
N MET A 12 -0.67 3.28 0.92
CA MET A 12 0.77 3.11 1.02
C MET A 12 1.25 2.82 2.44
N ALA A 13 0.73 3.51 3.45
CA ALA A 13 1.09 3.26 4.85
C ALA A 13 0.75 1.82 5.27
N VAL A 14 -0.45 1.34 4.89
CA VAL A 14 -0.87 -0.04 5.13
C VAL A 14 0.00 -1.03 4.34
N GLY A 15 0.23 -0.77 3.06
CA GLY A 15 1.04 -1.62 2.19
C GLY A 15 2.47 -1.79 2.70
N ILE A 16 3.13 -0.70 3.09
CA ILE A 16 4.49 -0.72 3.64
C ILE A 16 4.51 -1.46 4.99
N GLY A 17 3.54 -1.21 5.88
CA GLY A 17 3.46 -1.88 7.18
C GLY A 17 3.30 -3.40 7.04
N VAL A 18 2.40 -3.84 6.17
CA VAL A 18 2.20 -5.27 5.88
C VAL A 18 3.42 -5.87 5.17
N GLY A 19 3.97 -5.16 4.18
CA GLY A 19 5.15 -5.60 3.45
C GLY A 19 6.40 -5.75 4.32
N ALA A 20 6.57 -4.89 5.31
CA ALA A 20 7.66 -4.98 6.29
C ALA A 20 7.53 -6.24 7.15
N VAL A 21 6.32 -6.56 7.62
CA VAL A 21 6.06 -7.80 8.38
C VAL A 21 6.33 -9.02 7.51
N ILE A 22 5.81 -9.06 6.28
CA ILE A 22 6.05 -10.16 5.34
C ILE A 22 7.54 -10.31 5.06
N GLY A 23 8.25 -9.22 4.77
CA GLY A 23 9.68 -9.23 4.51
C GLY A 23 10.51 -9.72 5.69
N ALA A 24 10.12 -9.34 6.91
CA ALA A 24 10.74 -9.84 8.13
C ALA A 24 10.49 -11.34 8.33
N THR A 25 9.30 -11.85 8.02
CA THR A 25 8.99 -13.29 8.13
C THR A 25 9.69 -14.15 7.07
N LEU A 26 10.06 -13.56 5.94
CA LEU A 26 10.73 -14.23 4.83
C LEU A 26 12.26 -14.07 4.89
N ASP A 27 12.80 -13.42 5.92
CA ASP A 27 14.21 -12.99 6.01
C ASP A 27 14.68 -12.23 4.75
N ASN A 28 13.73 -11.59 4.04
CA ASN A 28 13.96 -10.88 2.79
C ASN A 28 13.10 -9.63 2.74
N VAL A 29 13.55 -8.62 3.48
CA VAL A 29 12.92 -7.30 3.56
C VAL A 29 12.72 -6.64 2.19
N PRO A 30 13.68 -6.68 1.23
CA PRO A 30 13.47 -6.11 -0.10
C PRO A 30 12.24 -6.68 -0.82
N ILE A 31 12.05 -8.00 -0.78
CA ILE A 31 10.89 -8.66 -1.39
C ILE A 31 9.59 -8.31 -0.65
N GLY A 32 9.62 -8.27 0.68
CA GLY A 32 8.47 -7.85 1.48
C GLY A 32 8.02 -6.43 1.16
N ILE A 33 8.96 -5.49 1.06
CA ILE A 33 8.67 -4.10 0.69
C ILE A 33 8.11 -4.01 -0.74
N ALA A 34 8.67 -4.75 -1.71
CA ALA A 34 8.16 -4.77 -3.07
C ALA A 34 6.70 -5.24 -3.13
N ILE A 35 6.38 -6.33 -2.42
CA ILE A 35 5.01 -6.84 -2.28
C ILE A 35 4.12 -5.81 -1.59
N GLY A 36 4.60 -5.22 -0.50
CA GLY A 36 3.88 -4.20 0.26
C GLY A 36 3.52 -2.97 -0.55
N ILE A 37 4.45 -2.46 -1.36
CA ILE A 37 4.22 -1.34 -2.28
C ILE A 37 3.18 -1.72 -3.34
N ALA A 38 3.28 -2.92 -3.93
CA ALA A 38 2.32 -3.38 -4.93
C ALA A 38 0.89 -3.45 -4.35
N ILE A 39 0.74 -4.00 -3.14
CA ILE A 39 -0.54 -4.07 -2.43
C ILE A 39 -1.04 -2.67 -2.08
N GLY A 40 -0.18 -1.82 -1.51
CA GLY A 40 -0.55 -0.46 -1.10
C GLY A 40 -0.98 0.41 -2.29
N ALA A 41 -0.31 0.27 -3.43
CA ALA A 41 -0.68 0.91 -4.69
C ALA A 41 -2.04 0.41 -5.20
N ALA A 42 -2.27 -0.90 -5.23
CA ALA A 42 -3.52 -1.48 -5.67
C ALA A 42 -4.70 -1.04 -4.79
N VAL A 43 -4.52 -1.07 -3.47
CA VAL A 43 -5.51 -0.61 -2.49
C VAL A 43 -5.79 0.88 -2.69
N GLY A 44 -4.75 1.72 -2.73
CA GLY A 44 -4.88 3.16 -2.96
C GLY A 44 -5.62 3.48 -4.26
N ALA A 45 -5.32 2.76 -5.34
CA ALA A 45 -5.97 2.91 -6.64
C ALA A 45 -7.46 2.51 -6.60
N ILE A 46 -7.81 1.40 -5.95
CA ILE A 46 -9.22 0.96 -5.81
C ILE A 46 -10.02 1.98 -5.01
N PHE A 47 -9.48 2.48 -3.90
CA PHE A 47 -10.15 3.49 -3.07
C PHE A 47 -10.23 4.88 -3.70
N ALA A 48 -9.28 5.20 -4.59
CA ALA A 48 -9.35 6.39 -5.43
C ALA A 48 -10.43 6.24 -6.52
N ALA A 49 -10.46 5.10 -7.22
CA ALA A 49 -11.43 4.81 -8.28
C ALA A 49 -12.88 4.75 -7.77
N ARG A 50 -13.10 4.30 -6.53
CA ARG A 50 -14.45 4.28 -5.92
C ARG A 50 -15.01 5.66 -5.54
N LYS A 51 -14.20 6.73 -5.50
CA LYS A 51 -14.70 8.11 -5.21
C LYS A 51 -15.12 8.87 -6.47
N ASP A 52 -14.85 8.32 -7.66
CA ASP A 52 -15.13 8.96 -8.95
C ASP A 52 -16.54 8.66 -9.47
N LYS A 53 -17.35 7.91 -8.71
CA LYS A 53 -18.79 7.71 -8.91
C LYS A 53 -19.55 8.23 -7.70
#